data_AF-K9RRQ0-F1
#
_entry.id   AF-K9RRQ0-F1
#
_cell.length_a   1.000
_cell.length_b   1.000
_cell.length_c   1.000
_cell.angle_alpha   90.00
_cell.angle_beta   90.00
_cell.angle_gamma   90.00
#
_symmetry.space_group_name_H-M   'P 1'
#
loop_
_entity.id
_entity.type
_entity.pdbx_description
1 polymer ?
#
loop_
_entity_poly.entity_id
_entity_poly.type
_entity_poly.pdbx_seq_one_letter_code
_entity_poly.pdbx_strand_id
1 'polypeptide(L)'
;MKLLNCFVLTMGAILLSSQLASADIGNTATQQMCTQSGSDSAPLPPNPNTDWGNGGLNRNLDRIVYKREIIAYKIKWSSGWSVWYVKGVNDLYSLTTPSASPPGAVNARLAWIYFVDHQHQFISCD
;
A
#
# COMPACT_ATOMS: atom_id res chain seq x y z
N MET A 1 70.99 -8.51 -36.73
CA MET A 1 71.28 -7.96 -35.39
C MET A 1 69.99 -7.31 -34.88
N LYS A 2 69.42 -7.82 -33.77
CA LYS A 2 68.34 -7.25 -32.91
C LYS A 2 67.02 -6.83 -33.62
N LEU A 3 66.00 -7.71 -33.66
CA LEU A 3 64.87 -7.81 -32.71
C LEU A 3 64.07 -6.51 -32.53
N LEU A 4 62.83 -6.49 -33.02
CA LEU A 4 61.71 -5.89 -32.29
C LEU A 4 60.39 -6.57 -32.65
N ASN A 5 59.80 -7.23 -31.64
CA ASN A 5 58.42 -7.70 -31.60
C ASN A 5 57.46 -6.54 -31.83
N CYS A 6 56.41 -6.75 -32.63
CA CYS A 6 55.19 -5.98 -32.48
C CYS A 6 54.00 -6.94 -32.36
N PHE A 7 53.40 -6.87 -31.18
CA PHE A 7 52.31 -7.66 -30.65
C PHE A 7 51.05 -7.47 -31.52
N VAL A 8 50.47 -8.56 -32.02
CA VAL A 8 49.15 -8.54 -32.66
C VAL A 8 48.11 -8.58 -31.54
N LEU A 9 47.49 -7.44 -31.24
CA LEU A 9 46.32 -7.33 -30.38
C LEU A 9 45.07 -7.52 -31.25
N THR A 10 44.65 -8.76 -31.44
CA THR A 10 43.28 -9.05 -31.90
C THR A 10 42.33 -8.76 -30.75
N MET A 11 41.72 -7.57 -30.73
CA MET A 11 40.54 -7.31 -29.91
C MET A 11 39.38 -8.15 -30.48
N GLY A 12 39.14 -9.29 -29.85
CA GLY A 12 37.92 -10.07 -30.06
C GLY A 12 36.72 -9.27 -29.58
N ALA A 13 35.82 -8.91 -30.51
CA ALA A 13 34.50 -8.44 -30.16
C ALA A 13 33.73 -9.62 -29.56
N ILE A 14 33.69 -9.70 -28.22
CA ILE A 14 32.76 -10.58 -27.52
C ILE A 14 31.38 -9.98 -27.73
N LEU A 15 30.65 -10.53 -28.69
CA LEU A 15 29.20 -10.33 -28.81
C LEU A 15 28.57 -10.94 -27.55
N LEU A 16 28.38 -10.12 -26.50
CA LEU A 16 27.42 -10.43 -25.46
C LEU A 16 26.04 -10.35 -26.11
N SER A 17 25.54 -11.49 -26.57
CA SER A 17 24.11 -11.69 -26.77
C SER A 17 23.45 -11.50 -25.42
N SER A 18 22.91 -10.30 -25.18
CA SER A 18 22.01 -10.03 -24.07
C SER A 18 20.77 -10.90 -24.28
N GLN A 19 20.80 -12.12 -23.75
CA GLN A 19 19.60 -12.91 -23.57
C GLN A 19 18.71 -12.15 -22.59
N LEU A 20 17.77 -11.39 -23.13
CA LEU A 20 16.63 -10.91 -22.36
C LEU A 20 15.88 -12.18 -21.91
N ALA A 21 16.08 -12.57 -20.66
CA ALA A 21 15.22 -13.54 -20.02
C ALA A 21 13.82 -12.91 -19.94
N SER A 22 12.95 -13.26 -20.88
CA SER A 22 11.51 -13.03 -20.74
C SER A 22 11.04 -13.94 -19.62
N ALA A 23 10.84 -13.40 -18.43
CA ALA A 23 10.08 -14.07 -17.39
C ALA A 23 8.62 -14.08 -17.85
N ASP A 24 8.22 -15.14 -18.55
CA ASP A 24 6.82 -15.42 -18.79
C ASP A 24 6.18 -15.78 -17.44
N ILE A 25 5.38 -14.87 -16.88
CA ILE A 25 4.54 -15.16 -15.72
C ILE A 25 3.32 -15.90 -16.26
N GLY A 26 3.55 -17.16 -16.66
CA GLY A 26 2.52 -18.13 -16.98
C GLY A 26 1.80 -18.62 -15.72
N ASN A 27 1.11 -17.72 -15.00
CA ASN A 27 0.03 -18.05 -14.07
C ASN A 27 -0.87 -16.82 -13.84
N THR A 28 -1.66 -16.46 -14.84
CA THR A 28 -2.69 -15.42 -14.73
C THR A 28 -3.96 -15.88 -13.98
N ALA A 29 -3.97 -17.09 -13.40
CA ALA A 29 -5.12 -17.60 -12.66
C ALA A 29 -5.09 -17.31 -11.15
N THR A 30 -4.03 -16.69 -10.61
CA THR A 30 -3.90 -16.42 -9.15
C THR A 30 -3.49 -14.99 -8.79
N GLN A 31 -3.34 -14.06 -9.73
CA GLN A 31 -3.14 -12.66 -9.37
C GLN A 31 -4.49 -12.04 -9.00
N GLN A 32 -4.69 -11.79 -7.71
CA GLN A 32 -5.84 -11.05 -7.22
C GLN A 32 -5.81 -9.64 -7.85
N MET A 33 -6.83 -9.30 -8.62
CA MET A 33 -6.92 -8.00 -9.28
C MET A 33 -7.31 -6.96 -8.24
N CYS A 34 -6.41 -6.01 -8.00
CA CYS A 34 -6.63 -4.94 -7.04
C CYS A 34 -6.90 -3.62 -7.77
N THR A 35 -7.87 -2.86 -7.26
CA THR A 35 -8.30 -1.58 -7.81
C THR A 35 -8.16 -0.48 -6.76
N GLN A 36 -7.60 0.66 -7.17
CA GLN A 36 -7.61 1.86 -6.35
C GLN A 36 -8.93 2.62 -6.53
N SER A 37 -9.58 2.98 -5.42
CA SER A 37 -10.77 3.81 -5.37
C SER A 37 -10.42 5.17 -4.76
N GLY A 38 -10.64 6.24 -5.53
CA GLY A 38 -10.24 7.60 -5.17
C GLY A 38 -8.76 7.90 -5.44
N SER A 39 -8.39 9.17 -5.32
CA SER A 39 -7.01 9.68 -5.48
C SER A 39 -6.78 10.94 -4.65
N ASP A 40 -5.54 11.43 -4.59
CA ASP A 40 -5.22 12.69 -3.90
C ASP A 40 -5.99 13.90 -4.48
N SER A 41 -6.22 13.92 -5.80
CA SER A 41 -6.93 15.01 -6.51
C SER A 41 -8.44 14.80 -6.60
N ALA A 42 -8.91 13.56 -6.52
CA ALA A 42 -10.33 13.18 -6.55
C ALA A 42 -10.60 12.10 -5.50
N PRO A 43 -10.64 12.47 -4.20
CA PRO A 43 -10.83 11.51 -3.14
C PRO A 43 -12.28 11.05 -3.03
N LEU A 44 -12.50 9.92 -2.36
CA LEU A 44 -13.83 9.54 -1.94
C LEU A 44 -14.29 10.49 -0.82
N PRO A 45 -15.58 10.88 -0.81
CA PRO A 45 -16.14 11.63 0.31
C PRO A 45 -16.17 10.76 1.58
N PRO A 46 -16.40 11.35 2.76
CA PRO A 46 -16.69 10.59 3.98
C PRO A 46 -17.83 9.59 3.75
N ASN A 47 -17.71 8.41 4.36
CA ASN A 47 -18.75 7.38 4.35
C ASN A 47 -19.49 7.40 5.70
N PRO A 48 -20.69 7.99 5.80
CA PRO A 48 -21.36 8.24 7.07
C PRO A 48 -21.85 6.98 7.81
N ASN A 49 -21.49 5.76 7.35
CA ASN A 49 -21.76 4.55 8.11
C ASN A 49 -20.99 4.58 9.45
N THR A 50 -21.74 4.60 10.55
CA THR A 50 -21.21 4.65 11.92
C THR A 50 -20.45 3.39 12.33
N ASP A 51 -20.58 2.29 11.59
CA ASP A 51 -19.78 1.07 11.77
C ASP A 51 -18.28 1.37 11.68
N TRP A 52 -17.86 2.33 10.86
CA TRP A 52 -16.47 2.80 10.81
C TRP A 52 -16.04 3.36 12.16
N GLY A 53 -16.75 4.37 12.67
CA GLY A 53 -16.42 5.02 13.94
C GLY A 53 -16.44 4.07 15.14
N ASN A 54 -17.38 3.11 15.15
CA ASN A 54 -17.54 2.12 16.21
C ASN A 54 -16.66 0.88 16.03
N GLY A 55 -15.96 0.79 14.89
CA GLY A 55 -15.22 -0.40 14.46
C GLY A 55 -14.05 -0.80 15.33
N GLY A 56 -13.41 0.17 15.98
CA GLY A 56 -12.21 -0.06 16.80
C GLY A 56 -11.13 -0.85 16.05
N LEU A 57 -10.92 -2.11 16.47
CA LEU A 57 -9.95 -3.04 15.90
C LEU A 57 -10.53 -4.05 14.90
N ASN A 58 -11.83 -3.98 14.60
CA ASN A 58 -12.47 -4.90 13.66
C ASN A 58 -11.86 -4.72 12.27
N ARG A 59 -11.13 -5.74 11.78
CA ARG A 59 -10.45 -5.75 10.47
C ARG A 59 -11.35 -6.19 9.30
N ASN A 60 -12.63 -6.48 9.52
CA ASN A 60 -13.52 -6.99 8.47
C ASN A 60 -14.59 -5.98 8.05
N LEU A 61 -14.51 -4.73 8.51
CA LEU A 61 -15.49 -3.70 8.21
C LEU A 61 -15.57 -3.35 6.72
N ASP A 62 -14.45 -3.36 6.03
CA ASP A 62 -14.39 -3.22 4.57
C ASP A 62 -15.27 -4.24 3.83
N ARG A 63 -15.21 -5.51 4.26
CA ARG A 63 -16.06 -6.58 3.69
C ARG A 63 -17.53 -6.40 4.04
N ILE A 64 -17.84 -5.75 5.16
CA ILE A 64 -19.22 -5.48 5.59
C ILE A 64 -19.79 -4.28 4.84
N VAL A 65 -19.06 -3.16 4.81
CA VAL A 65 -19.52 -1.85 4.34
C VAL A 65 -19.33 -1.68 2.84
N TYR A 66 -18.14 -2.02 2.32
CA TYR A 66 -17.82 -1.88 0.89
C TYR A 66 -17.96 -3.17 0.09
N LYS A 67 -18.16 -4.32 0.76
CA LYS A 67 -18.15 -5.66 0.13
C LYS A 67 -16.85 -5.95 -0.63
N ARG A 68 -15.73 -5.40 -0.14
CA ARG A 68 -14.40 -5.55 -0.71
C ARG A 68 -13.36 -5.81 0.37
N GLU A 69 -12.21 -6.35 -0.02
CA GLU A 69 -11.04 -6.43 0.84
C GLU A 69 -10.12 -5.24 0.59
N ILE A 70 -10.13 -4.26 1.49
CA ILE A 70 -9.19 -3.15 1.48
C ILE A 70 -7.85 -3.65 2.01
N ILE A 71 -6.80 -3.47 1.22
CA ILE A 71 -5.43 -3.86 1.59
C ILE A 71 -4.58 -2.66 2.03
N ALA A 72 -4.89 -1.47 1.51
CA ALA A 72 -4.21 -0.24 1.88
C ALA A 72 -5.11 1.00 1.70
N TYR A 73 -4.88 2.06 2.48
CA TYR A 73 -5.66 3.30 2.41
C TYR A 73 -4.89 4.55 2.84
N LYS A 74 -5.38 5.72 2.41
CA LYS A 74 -4.99 7.04 2.94
C LYS A 74 -6.21 7.78 3.45
N ILE A 75 -5.99 8.62 4.46
CA ILE A 75 -6.99 9.52 5.04
C ILE A 75 -6.50 10.95 4.87
N LYS A 76 -7.41 11.86 4.49
CA LYS A 76 -7.11 13.28 4.38
C LYS A 76 -7.47 13.99 5.67
N TRP A 77 -6.47 14.31 6.48
CA TRP A 77 -6.60 15.13 7.68
C TRP A 77 -6.65 16.62 7.33
N SER A 78 -6.92 17.46 8.33
CA SER A 78 -6.79 18.91 8.20
C SER A 78 -5.36 19.36 7.86
N SER A 79 -4.35 18.59 8.26
CA SER A 79 -2.94 18.81 7.95
C SER A 79 -2.49 18.25 6.59
N GLY A 80 -3.35 17.51 5.89
CA GLY A 80 -3.06 16.87 4.60
C GLY A 80 -3.27 15.36 4.60
N TRP A 81 -2.82 14.72 3.53
CA TRP A 81 -2.92 13.27 3.37
C TRP A 81 -1.98 12.53 4.32
N SER A 82 -2.49 11.45 4.92
CA SER A 82 -1.64 10.47 5.61
C SER A 82 -0.68 9.78 4.63
N VAL A 83 0.33 9.10 5.18
CA VAL A 83 0.98 7.99 4.46
C VAL A 83 -0.03 6.90 4.11
N TRP A 84 0.35 5.97 3.25
CA TRP A 84 -0.43 4.74 3.06
C TRP A 84 -0.39 3.92 4.35
N TYR A 85 -1.58 3.63 4.88
CA TYR A 85 -1.80 2.60 5.86
C TYR A 85 -2.03 1.29 5.14
N VAL A 86 -1.19 0.29 5.41
CA VAL A 86 -1.33 -1.09 4.95
C VAL A 86 -1.96 -1.88 6.07
N LYS A 87 -3.06 -2.56 5.74
CA LYS A 87 -3.87 -3.30 6.70
C LYS A 87 -3.02 -4.39 7.37
N GLY A 88 -2.93 -4.35 8.70
CA GLY A 88 -2.16 -5.32 9.49
C GLY A 88 -0.68 -4.98 9.66
N VAL A 89 -0.19 -3.91 9.03
CA VAL A 89 1.24 -3.53 9.07
C VAL A 89 1.44 -2.25 9.87
N ASN A 90 0.86 -1.13 9.44
CA ASN A 90 1.03 0.19 10.05
C ASN A 90 -0.30 0.93 10.25
N ASP A 91 -1.42 0.21 10.19
CA ASP A 91 -2.77 0.77 10.24
C ASP A 91 -3.35 0.94 11.65
N LEU A 92 -2.54 0.64 12.68
CA LEU A 92 -2.90 0.86 14.07
C LEU A 92 -2.70 2.33 14.43
N TYR A 93 -3.80 3.00 14.75
CA TYR A 93 -3.82 4.36 15.25
C TYR A 93 -3.82 4.34 16.79
N SER A 94 -2.73 4.78 17.39
CA SER A 94 -2.57 4.95 18.82
C SER A 94 -3.12 6.30 19.26
N LEU A 95 -4.43 6.37 19.57
CA LEU A 95 -4.95 7.51 20.32
C LEU A 95 -5.06 7.12 21.79
N THR A 96 -4.21 7.71 22.62
CA THR A 96 -4.46 7.88 24.04
C THR A 96 -5.69 8.76 24.18
N THR A 97 -6.85 8.18 24.47
CA THR A 97 -8.02 8.99 24.83
C THR A 97 -7.71 9.71 26.15
N PRO A 98 -7.75 11.05 26.24
CA PRO A 98 -7.59 11.76 27.51
C PRO A 98 -8.62 11.32 28.57
N SER A 99 -9.75 10.76 28.11
CA SER A 99 -10.86 10.22 28.88
C SER A 99 -10.85 8.69 29.01
N ALA A 100 -9.75 8.02 28.67
CA ALA A 100 -9.65 6.58 28.92
C ALA A 100 -9.74 6.32 30.43
N SER A 101 -10.63 5.41 30.83
CA SER A 101 -10.69 4.91 32.20
C SER A 101 -10.25 3.44 32.19
N PRO A 102 -9.14 3.09 32.85
CA PRO A 102 -8.29 3.97 33.68
C PRO A 102 -7.47 4.99 32.86
N PRO A 103 -7.13 6.15 33.45
CA PRO A 103 -6.25 7.14 32.84
C PRO A 103 -4.96 6.50 32.33
N GLY A 104 -4.63 6.70 31.05
CA GLY A 104 -3.50 6.04 30.40
C GLY A 104 -3.86 4.77 29.62
N ALA A 105 -5.13 4.35 29.59
CA ALA A 105 -5.55 3.28 28.69
C ALA A 105 -5.47 3.74 27.22
N VAL A 106 -4.59 3.07 26.46
CA VAL A 106 -4.51 3.23 25.01
C VAL A 106 -5.67 2.46 24.40
N ASN A 107 -6.67 3.16 23.88
CA ASN A 107 -7.70 2.55 23.05
C ASN A 107 -7.14 2.42 21.63
N ALA A 108 -6.32 1.37 21.44
CA ALA A 108 -5.80 1.00 20.13
C ALA A 108 -6.98 0.80 19.17
N ARG A 109 -6.89 1.42 18.00
CA ARG A 109 -7.92 1.37 16.96
C ARG A 109 -7.26 1.40 15.59
N LEU A 110 -7.99 1.03 14.57
CA LEU A 110 -7.51 1.15 13.19
C LEU A 110 -7.73 2.57 12.68
N ALA A 111 -6.81 3.13 11.89
CA ALA A 111 -6.97 4.49 11.38
C ALA A 111 -8.21 4.64 10.48
N TRP A 112 -8.66 3.58 9.81
CA TRP A 112 -9.83 3.63 8.93
C TRP A 112 -11.16 3.96 9.63
N ILE A 113 -11.21 4.02 10.96
CA ILE A 113 -12.43 4.43 11.68
C ILE A 113 -12.85 5.85 11.28
N TYR A 114 -11.89 6.65 10.80
CA TYR A 114 -12.06 8.02 10.33
C TYR A 114 -12.59 8.09 8.89
N PHE A 115 -12.88 6.95 8.24
CA PHE A 115 -13.64 6.98 6.98
C PHE A 115 -15.04 7.57 7.18
N VAL A 116 -15.56 7.56 8.42
CA VAL A 116 -16.87 8.11 8.76
C VAL A 116 -16.99 9.61 8.46
N ASP A 117 -15.92 10.35 8.67
CA ASP A 117 -15.90 11.82 8.67
C ASP A 117 -14.77 12.43 7.84
N HIS A 118 -13.83 11.64 7.31
CA HIS A 118 -12.73 12.13 6.48
C HIS A 118 -12.81 11.61 5.04
N GLN A 119 -12.37 12.47 4.12
CA GLN A 119 -12.07 12.05 2.76
C GLN A 119 -10.95 11.00 2.77
N HIS A 120 -11.06 10.03 1.86
CA HIS A 120 -10.13 8.91 1.84
C HIS A 120 -9.94 8.35 0.42
N GLN A 121 -8.95 7.47 0.29
CA GLN A 121 -8.78 6.61 -0.88
C GLN A 121 -8.24 5.27 -0.41
N PHE A 122 -8.50 4.21 -1.16
CA PHE A 122 -8.04 2.87 -0.81
C PHE A 122 -7.73 2.02 -2.02
N ILE A 123 -6.88 1.01 -1.82
CA ILE A 123 -6.66 -0.08 -2.75
C ILE A 123 -7.38 -1.30 -2.17
N SER A 124 -8.24 -1.92 -2.98
CA SER A 124 -8.99 -3.11 -2.61
C SER A 124 -8.88 -4.18 -3.68
N CYS A 125 -8.94 -5.43 -3.27
CA CYS A 125 -8.91 -6.58 -4.16
C CYS A 125 -10.23 -7.36 -4.04
N ASP A 126 -10.62 -8.04 -5.12
CA ASP A 126 -11.81 -8.91 -5.15
C ASP A 126 -11.51 -10.29 -4.56
#